data_AF-A0A0R3QYX3-F1
#
_entry.id   AF-A0A0R3QYX3-F1
#
_cell.length_a   1.000
_cell.length_b   1.000
_cell.length_c   1.000
_cell.angle_alpha   90.00
_cell.angle_beta   90.00
_cell.angle_gamma   90.00
#
_symmetry.space_group_name_H-M   'P 1'
#
loop_
_entity.id
_entity.type
_entity.pdbx_description
1 polymer ?
#
loop_
_entity_poly.entity_id
_entity_poly.type
_entity_poly.pdbx_seq_one_letter_code
_entity_poly.pdbx_strand_id
1 'polypeptide(L)'
;MKLKNYRLSEENLKSNRFRTLIDMSVKKENRTGPAQIGMEHESVKQLVKLDLHANNYRDGVWGSMRHLVVKDDVEHAFINTLIRGDVSSLTWFESPNQFFEDTCQKNPSLELCNVYYSAINFRDVMLAYGRLPPDAIPGQVLYFIHY
;
A
#
# COMPACT_ATOMS: atom_id res chain seq x y z
N MET A 1 -11.42 5.94 17.68
CA MET A 1 -10.81 6.38 16.41
C MET A 1 -11.89 7.12 15.61
N LYS A 2 -11.82 8.46 15.52
CA LYS A 2 -12.83 9.26 14.77
C LYS A 2 -12.44 9.28 13.29
N LEU A 3 -13.28 8.73 12.43
CA LEU A 3 -13.17 8.88 10.98
C LEU A 3 -13.28 10.38 10.65
N LYS A 4 -12.20 10.97 10.11
CA LYS A 4 -12.26 12.31 9.52
C LYS A 4 -13.17 12.22 8.29
N ASN A 5 -14.36 12.79 8.40
CA ASN A 5 -15.26 13.00 7.29
C ASN A 5 -14.59 13.96 6.30
N TYR A 6 -13.99 13.42 5.25
CA TYR A 6 -13.67 14.19 4.06
C TYR A 6 -14.99 14.57 3.40
N ARG A 7 -15.48 15.78 3.67
CA ARG A 7 -16.48 16.41 2.80
C ARG A 7 -15.77 16.68 1.48
N LEU A 8 -16.10 15.91 0.45
CA LEU A 8 -15.90 16.35 -0.93
C LEU A 8 -16.62 17.69 -1.05
N SER A 9 -15.89 18.77 -1.29
CA SER A 9 -16.48 20.05 -1.65
C SER A 9 -17.17 19.86 -3.01
N GLU A 10 -18.50 19.89 -3.01
CA GLU A 10 -19.32 19.88 -4.23
C GLU A 10 -19.16 21.20 -4.99
N GLU A 11 -17.97 21.47 -5.50
CA GLU A 11 -17.73 22.58 -6.40
C GLU A 11 -18.20 22.18 -7.81
N ASN A 12 -19.19 22.91 -8.32
CA ASN A 12 -19.71 22.89 -9.71
C ASN A 12 -20.81 21.89 -10.10
N LEU A 13 -21.96 21.95 -9.40
CA LEU A 13 -23.23 21.37 -9.89
C LEU A 13 -23.66 21.87 -11.29
N LYS A 14 -23.24 23.07 -11.73
CA LYS A 14 -23.62 23.62 -13.06
C LYS A 14 -22.91 22.96 -14.24
N SER A 15 -21.75 22.35 -14.03
CA SER A 15 -20.95 21.71 -15.10
C SER A 15 -21.09 20.18 -15.10
N ASN A 16 -21.44 19.58 -13.95
CA ASN A 16 -21.47 18.13 -13.79
C ASN A 16 -22.79 17.49 -14.26
N ARG A 17 -22.99 17.43 -15.59
CA ARG A 17 -24.21 16.91 -16.24
C ARG A 17 -24.15 15.44 -16.68
N PHE A 18 -23.06 14.75 -16.39
CA PHE A 18 -22.89 13.35 -16.81
C PHE A 18 -22.99 12.43 -15.59
N ARG A 19 -23.67 11.30 -15.80
CA ARG A 19 -23.76 10.19 -14.85
C ARG A 19 -23.29 8.95 -15.59
N THR A 20 -22.38 8.19 -14.99
CA THR A 20 -21.86 6.98 -15.63
C THR A 20 -22.50 5.74 -15.01
N LEU A 21 -22.70 4.75 -15.87
CA LEU A 21 -23.30 3.46 -15.57
C LEU A 21 -22.45 2.43 -16.29
N ILE A 22 -21.68 1.65 -15.54
CA ILE A 22 -20.64 0.77 -16.09
C ILE A 22 -20.81 -0.63 -15.50
N ASP A 23 -20.91 -1.63 -16.37
CA ASP A 23 -20.76 -3.03 -15.99
C ASP A 23 -19.27 -3.42 -16.03
N MET A 24 -18.73 -3.73 -14.84
CA MET A 24 -17.34 -4.15 -14.65
C MET A 24 -17.21 -5.66 -14.40
N SER A 25 -18.29 -6.42 -14.61
CA SER A 25 -18.28 -7.87 -14.40
C SER A 25 -17.37 -8.54 -15.43
N VAL A 26 -16.50 -9.45 -14.95
CA VAL A 26 -15.48 -10.10 -15.79
C VAL A 26 -15.93 -11.45 -16.37
N LYS A 27 -17.20 -11.81 -16.19
CA LYS A 27 -17.79 -13.07 -16.66
C LYS A 27 -17.83 -13.13 -18.19
N LYS A 28 -17.68 -14.34 -18.75
CA LYS A 28 -17.68 -14.58 -20.20
C LYS A 28 -18.98 -14.12 -20.86
N GLU A 29 -20.11 -14.32 -20.20
CA GLU A 29 -21.44 -13.90 -20.66
C GLU A 29 -21.55 -12.38 -20.89
N ASN A 30 -20.85 -11.55 -20.12
CA ASN A 30 -20.85 -10.09 -20.30
C ASN A 30 -20.00 -9.64 -21.49
N ARG A 31 -19.06 -10.49 -21.97
CA ARG A 31 -18.20 -10.18 -23.12
C ARG A 31 -18.82 -10.59 -24.45
N THR A 32 -19.48 -11.74 -24.47
CA THR A 32 -19.98 -12.35 -25.72
C THR A 32 -21.50 -12.48 -25.79
N GLY A 33 -22.19 -12.32 -24.66
CA GLY A 33 -23.63 -12.42 -24.55
C GLY A 33 -24.33 -11.06 -24.65
N PRO A 34 -25.65 -11.04 -24.49
CA PRO A 34 -26.42 -9.80 -24.47
C PRO A 34 -26.05 -8.95 -23.25
N ALA A 35 -26.31 -7.64 -23.35
CA ALA A 35 -26.16 -6.73 -22.22
C ALA A 35 -26.97 -7.22 -21.01
N GLN A 36 -26.32 -7.30 -19.85
CA GLN A 36 -26.94 -7.77 -18.60
C GLN A 36 -27.63 -6.65 -17.82
N ILE A 37 -27.36 -5.39 -18.19
CA ILE A 37 -27.96 -4.20 -17.59
C ILE A 37 -28.58 -3.33 -18.68
N GLY A 38 -29.78 -2.82 -18.41
CA GLY A 38 -30.55 -1.94 -19.30
C GLY A 38 -31.31 -0.88 -18.51
N MET A 39 -31.71 0.21 -19.16
CA MET A 39 -32.41 1.34 -18.54
C MET A 39 -33.81 0.99 -18.02
N GLU A 40 -34.39 -0.09 -18.55
CA GLU A 40 -35.69 -0.63 -18.18
C GLU A 40 -35.68 -1.34 -16.82
N HIS A 41 -34.51 -1.81 -16.38
CA HIS A 41 -34.36 -2.52 -15.11
C HIS A 41 -34.71 -1.60 -13.94
N GLU A 42 -35.49 -2.12 -12.99
CA GLU A 42 -35.94 -1.33 -11.84
C GLU A 42 -34.76 -0.86 -10.96
N SER A 43 -33.71 -1.68 -10.85
CA SER A 43 -32.48 -1.30 -10.14
C SER A 43 -31.78 -0.10 -10.77
N VAL A 44 -31.75 -0.02 -12.11
CA VAL A 44 -31.18 1.12 -12.84
C VAL A 44 -32.05 2.36 -12.69
N LYS A 45 -33.37 2.23 -12.75
CA LYS A 45 -34.29 3.36 -12.50
C LYS A 45 -34.15 3.93 -11.10
N GLN A 46 -33.99 3.08 -10.10
CA GLN A 46 -33.71 3.49 -8.72
C GLN A 46 -32.37 4.22 -8.63
N LEU A 47 -31.34 3.71 -9.29
CA LEU A 47 -30.00 4.31 -9.33
C LEU A 47 -30.00 5.71 -9.96
N VAL A 48 -30.72 5.89 -11.08
CA VAL A 48 -30.86 7.20 -11.75
C VAL A 48 -31.49 8.23 -10.83
N LYS A 49 -32.44 7.84 -9.97
CA LYS A 49 -33.06 8.74 -8.98
C LYS A 49 -32.10 9.20 -7.88
N LEU A 50 -31.04 8.43 -7.61
CA LEU A 50 -30.02 8.79 -6.63
C LEU A 50 -29.03 9.85 -7.14
N ASP A 51 -29.05 10.13 -8.46
CA ASP A 51 -28.22 11.14 -9.12
C ASP A 51 -26.70 11.01 -8.84
N LEU A 52 -26.23 9.78 -8.62
CA LEU A 52 -24.83 9.50 -8.30
C LEU A 52 -23.94 9.67 -9.53
N HIS A 53 -22.83 10.39 -9.38
CA HIS A 53 -21.91 10.69 -10.48
C HIS A 53 -21.35 9.44 -11.19
N ALA A 54 -20.94 8.42 -10.44
CA ALA A 54 -20.36 7.19 -10.97
C ALA A 54 -21.00 5.95 -10.34
N ASN A 55 -21.49 5.06 -11.19
CA ASN A 55 -22.20 3.85 -10.78
C ASN A 55 -21.60 2.63 -11.46
N ASN A 56 -21.11 1.70 -10.64
CA ASN A 56 -20.40 0.55 -11.11
C ASN A 56 -21.16 -0.71 -10.71
N TYR A 57 -21.49 -1.54 -11.69
CA TYR A 57 -22.11 -2.83 -11.49
C TYR A 57 -21.05 -3.92 -11.58
N ARG A 58 -21.05 -4.85 -10.63
CA ARG A 58 -20.21 -6.04 -10.68
C ARG A 58 -20.96 -7.24 -10.13
N ASP A 59 -21.14 -8.24 -10.98
CA ASP A 59 -21.63 -9.57 -10.61
C ASP A 59 -22.96 -9.55 -9.81
N GLY A 60 -23.90 -8.66 -10.15
CA GLY A 60 -25.18 -8.54 -9.45
C GLY A 60 -25.29 -7.36 -8.48
N VAL A 61 -24.17 -6.68 -8.20
CA VAL A 61 -24.08 -5.69 -7.11
C VAL A 61 -23.72 -4.32 -7.66
N TRP A 62 -24.45 -3.29 -7.23
CA TRP A 62 -24.14 -1.89 -7.48
C TRP A 62 -23.17 -1.33 -6.45
N GLY A 63 -22.26 -0.47 -6.89
CA GLY A 63 -21.33 0.23 -6.02
C GLY A 63 -20.55 1.32 -6.75
N SER A 64 -19.40 1.66 -6.19
CA SER A 64 -18.48 2.68 -6.72
C SER A 64 -17.05 2.19 -6.59
N MET A 65 -16.19 2.51 -7.55
CA MET A 65 -14.74 2.35 -7.37
C MET A 65 -14.23 3.39 -6.36
N ARG A 66 -13.49 2.96 -5.35
CA ARG A 66 -12.92 3.86 -4.33
C ARG A 66 -11.45 3.55 -4.12
N HIS A 67 -10.66 4.61 -3.98
CA HIS A 67 -9.29 4.49 -3.49
C HIS A 67 -9.34 4.33 -1.97
N LEU A 68 -8.80 3.22 -1.48
CA LEU A 68 -8.60 2.95 -0.07
C LEU A 68 -7.10 2.95 0.20
N VAL A 69 -6.69 3.59 1.31
CA VAL A 69 -5.30 3.48 1.78
C VAL A 69 -5.14 2.09 2.36
N VAL A 70 -4.32 1.28 1.71
CA VAL A 70 -3.87 -0.01 2.24
C VAL A 70 -2.76 0.28 3.25
N LYS A 71 -2.88 -0.29 4.45
CA LYS A 71 -1.82 -0.32 5.44
C LYS A 71 -1.37 -1.76 5.54
N ASP A 72 -0.16 -2.03 5.09
CA ASP A 72 0.45 -3.34 5.21
C ASP A 72 1.35 -3.33 6.44
N ASP A 73 1.07 -4.25 7.36
CA ASP A 73 1.94 -4.53 8.49
C ASP A 73 3.00 -5.54 8.01
N VAL A 74 4.26 -5.32 8.40
CA VAL A 74 5.39 -6.17 8.02
C VAL A 74 5.93 -6.90 9.24
N GLU A 75 6.32 -8.17 9.08
CA GLU A 75 6.88 -9.00 10.16
C GLU A 75 8.36 -8.70 10.40
N HIS A 76 9.12 -8.45 9.33
CA HIS A 76 10.56 -8.21 9.41
C HIS A 76 10.89 -6.77 9.06
N ALA A 77 11.66 -6.10 9.92
CA ALA A 77 12.07 -4.72 9.70
C ALA A 77 13.45 -4.43 10.29
N PHE A 78 14.08 -3.37 9.81
CA PHE A 78 15.31 -2.82 10.37
C PHE A 78 15.20 -1.30 10.47
N ILE A 79 16.08 -0.67 11.25
CA ILE A 79 16.08 0.80 11.39
C ILE A 79 17.26 1.42 10.64
N ASN A 80 17.01 2.53 9.94
CA ASN A 80 18.04 3.33 9.28
C ASN A 80 17.60 4.80 9.12
N THR A 81 18.52 5.70 8.79
CA THR A 81 18.20 7.08 8.43
C THR A 81 17.78 7.16 6.97
N LEU A 82 16.62 7.75 6.69
CA LEU A 82 16.18 8.02 5.31
C LEU A 82 17.08 9.04 4.60
N ILE A 83 17.56 10.04 5.35
CA ILE A 83 18.48 11.07 4.89
C ILE A 83 19.79 10.91 5.66
N ARG A 84 20.88 10.63 4.94
CA ARG A 84 22.19 10.43 5.54
C ARG A 84 22.63 11.65 6.35
N GLY A 85 23.02 11.42 7.61
CA GLY A 85 23.46 12.48 8.51
C GLY A 85 22.33 13.19 9.27
N ASP A 86 21.08 12.87 8.95
CA ASP A 86 19.91 13.43 9.62
C ASP A 86 19.22 12.35 10.47
N VAL A 87 19.53 12.37 11.76
CA VAL A 87 18.93 11.46 12.74
C VAL A 87 17.43 11.69 12.96
N SER A 88 16.88 12.85 12.55
CA SER A 88 15.43 13.06 12.60
C SER A 88 14.69 12.22 11.56
N SER A 89 15.41 11.71 10.56
CA SER A 89 14.91 10.84 9.50
C SER A 89 15.04 9.34 9.82
N LEU A 90 15.39 8.99 11.06
CA LEU A 90 15.52 7.61 11.52
C LEU A 90 14.14 6.92 11.50
N THR A 91 14.00 5.88 10.68
CA THR A 91 12.72 5.17 10.48
C THR A 91 12.94 3.67 10.29
N TRP A 92 11.87 2.91 10.51
CA TRP A 92 11.79 1.50 10.17
C TRP A 92 11.64 1.31 8.67
N PHE A 93 12.36 0.33 8.14
CA PHE A 93 12.30 -0.15 6.77
C PHE A 93 11.97 -1.64 6.79
N GLU A 94 11.17 -2.08 5.83
CA GLU A 94 10.89 -3.50 5.62
C GLU A 94 12.17 -4.27 5.29
N SER A 95 12.35 -5.42 5.94
CA SER A 95 13.49 -6.30 5.74
C SER A 95 13.20 -7.33 4.65
N PRO A 96 14.20 -7.71 3.82
CA PRO A 96 14.05 -8.80 2.86
C PRO A 96 13.95 -10.19 3.51
N ASN A 97 14.03 -10.29 4.85
CA ASN A 97 13.93 -11.55 5.58
C ASN A 97 12.60 -12.30 5.38
N GLN A 98 11.56 -11.65 4.86
CA GLN A 98 10.36 -12.34 4.41
C GLN A 98 10.65 -13.41 3.31
N PHE A 99 11.78 -13.28 2.61
CA PHE A 99 12.25 -14.22 1.59
C PHE A 99 13.43 -15.08 2.10
N PHE A 100 13.52 -15.30 3.43
CA PHE A 100 14.66 -16.00 4.02
C PHE A 100 14.78 -17.46 3.56
N GLU A 101 13.68 -18.14 3.24
CA GLU A 101 13.69 -19.51 2.72
C GLU A 101 14.58 -19.66 1.47
N ASP A 102 14.48 -18.73 0.53
CA ASP A 102 15.33 -18.70 -0.68
C ASP A 102 16.81 -18.42 -0.35
N THR A 103 17.05 -17.68 0.74
CA THR A 103 18.40 -17.33 1.20
C THR A 103 19.08 -18.54 1.85
N CYS A 104 18.37 -19.29 2.70
CA CYS A 104 18.86 -20.52 3.31
C CYS A 104 19.24 -21.59 2.29
N GLN A 105 18.49 -21.70 1.19
CA GLN A 105 18.83 -22.63 0.11
C GLN A 105 20.21 -22.34 -0.51
N LYS A 106 20.59 -21.07 -0.61
CA LYS A 106 21.88 -20.63 -1.16
C LYS A 106 23.01 -20.70 -0.14
N ASN A 107 22.70 -20.48 1.14
CA ASN A 107 23.66 -20.56 2.22
C ASN A 107 23.05 -21.25 3.45
N PRO A 108 23.16 -22.59 3.54
CA PRO A 108 22.57 -23.37 4.63
C PRO A 108 23.15 -23.09 6.02
N SER A 109 24.24 -22.33 6.11
CA SER A 109 24.85 -21.94 7.39
C SER A 109 24.17 -20.73 8.04
N LEU A 110 23.22 -20.09 7.35
CA LEU A 110 22.46 -18.96 7.87
C LEU A 110 21.24 -19.44 8.64
N GLU A 111 21.02 -18.83 9.81
CA GLU A 111 19.84 -19.05 10.66
C GLU A 111 19.10 -17.73 10.86
N LEU A 112 17.76 -17.79 10.89
CA LEU A 112 16.91 -16.63 11.20
C LEU A 112 16.74 -16.54 12.72
N CYS A 113 17.04 -15.37 13.25
CA CYS A 113 16.98 -15.09 14.69
C CYS A 113 16.02 -13.94 14.96
N ASN A 114 15.19 -14.09 16.01
CA ASN A 114 14.33 -13.02 16.49
C ASN A 114 15.09 -12.15 17.51
N VAL A 115 15.21 -10.86 17.24
CA VAL A 115 15.97 -9.95 18.09
C VAL A 115 15.05 -9.26 19.10
N TYR A 116 15.19 -9.62 20.37
CA TYR A 116 14.43 -8.99 21.47
C TYR A 116 15.07 -7.69 21.95
N TYR A 117 16.41 -7.62 21.93
CA TYR A 117 17.18 -6.47 22.34
C TYR A 117 18.37 -6.30 21.41
N SER A 118 18.62 -5.06 20.99
CA SER A 118 19.80 -4.69 20.23
C SER A 118 20.46 -3.46 20.86
N ALA A 119 21.77 -3.52 21.06
CA ALA A 119 22.54 -2.43 21.66
C ALA A 119 23.03 -1.46 20.59
N ILE A 120 22.91 -0.16 20.86
CA ILE A 120 23.45 0.90 20.01
C ILE A 120 24.91 1.13 20.41
N ASN A 121 25.81 1.02 19.44
CA ASN A 121 27.23 1.27 19.61
C ASN A 121 27.62 2.66 19.08
N PHE A 122 28.80 3.13 19.47
CA PHE A 122 29.33 4.41 19.00
C PHE A 122 29.44 4.48 17.47
N ARG A 123 29.74 3.35 16.83
CA ARG A 123 29.76 3.21 15.37
C ARG A 123 28.41 3.57 14.74
N ASP A 124 27.31 3.09 15.30
CA ASP A 124 25.96 3.31 14.78
C ASP A 124 25.61 4.80 14.85
N VAL A 125 26.00 5.45 15.95
CA VAL A 125 25.88 6.90 16.12
C VAL A 125 26.70 7.64 15.06
N MET A 126 27.97 7.31 14.88
CA MET A 126 28.81 7.98 13.88
C MET A 126 28.29 7.81 12.44
N LEU A 127 27.72 6.66 12.11
CA LEU A 127 27.13 6.39 10.80
C LEU A 127 25.83 7.18 10.59
N ALA A 128 24.92 7.16 11.57
CA ALA A 128 23.64 7.87 11.48
C ALA A 128 23.84 9.38 11.33
N TYR A 129 24.83 9.96 12.02
CA TYR A 129 25.21 11.38 11.89
C TYR A 129 26.10 11.67 10.67
N GLY A 130 26.41 10.68 9.82
CA GLY A 130 27.22 10.86 8.62
C GLY A 130 28.68 11.26 8.91
N ARG A 131 29.14 11.09 10.15
CA ARG A 131 30.50 11.42 10.61
C ARG A 131 31.51 10.30 10.33
N LEU A 132 31.03 9.10 9.98
CA LEU A 132 31.83 8.00 9.46
C LEU A 132 31.42 7.72 8.00
N PRO A 133 32.37 7.62 7.06
CA PRO A 133 32.05 7.29 5.68
C PRO A 133 31.82 5.76 5.53
N PRO A 134 31.02 5.32 4.54
CA PRO A 134 30.55 3.94 4.47
C PRO A 134 31.64 2.97 3.99
N ASP A 135 32.64 3.49 3.27
CA ASP A 135 33.85 2.82 2.80
C ASP A 135 34.84 2.49 3.93
N ALA A 136 34.70 3.11 5.10
CA ALA A 136 35.46 2.76 6.30
C ALA A 136 34.99 1.43 6.95
N ILE A 137 33.96 0.78 6.40
CA ILE A 137 33.42 -0.48 6.90
C ILE A 137 33.93 -1.64 6.02
N PRO A 138 34.73 -2.56 6.57
CA PRO A 138 35.08 -3.79 5.87
C PRO A 138 33.88 -4.75 5.80
N GLY A 139 33.56 -5.22 4.60
CA GLY A 139 32.43 -6.11 4.30
C GLY A 139 31.19 -5.35 3.82
N GLN A 140 30.39 -5.98 2.95
CA GLN A 140 29.12 -5.44 2.41
C GLN A 140 28.01 -5.38 3.47
N VAL A 141 28.31 -4.89 4.67
CA VAL A 141 27.30 -4.65 5.71
C VAL A 141 26.86 -3.20 5.59
N LEU A 142 26.14 -2.91 4.51
CA LEU A 142 25.36 -1.68 4.41
C LEU A 142 24.21 -1.79 5.41
N TYR A 143 24.33 -1.06 6.53
CA TYR A 143 23.25 -0.52 7.35
C TYR A 143 22.14 -1.45 7.85
N PHE A 144 22.42 -2.34 8.80
CA PHE A 144 21.30 -2.97 9.51
C PHE A 144 21.60 -3.14 10.99
N ILE A 145 20.85 -2.42 11.82
CA ILE A 145 20.40 -3.03 13.07
C ILE A 145 19.29 -4.00 12.62
N HIS A 146 19.66 -5.25 12.36
CA HIS A 146 18.68 -6.29 12.07
C HIS A 146 17.84 -6.53 13.33
N TYR A 147 16.52 -6.51 13.18
CA TYR A 147 15.56 -7.00 14.16
C TYR A 147 14.90 -8.28 13.64
#